data_AF-A0A1G2VFG4-F1
#
_entry.id   AF-A0A1G2VFG4-F1
#
_cell.length_a   1.000
_cell.length_b   1.000
_cell.length_c   1.000
_cell.angle_alpha   90.00
_cell.angle_beta   90.00
_cell.angle_gamma   90.00
#
_symmetry.space_group_name_H-M   'P 1'
#
loop_
_entity.id
_entity.type
_entity.pdbx_description
1 polymer ?
#
loop_
_entity_poly.entity_id
_entity_poly.type
_entity_poly.pdbx_seq_one_letter_code
_entity_poly.pdbx_strand_id
1 'polypeptide(L)'
;MRNAYIIIGLGALVLLGAWWYYTSLNIDVAHNEAQPPAKLKQGGHEESPPEPVIETQGASIGEENAVEFACADGKSFTAVFTRDIVGLTLSDGRQLTLRQAESASGIRYLNNTQTIEFRGKEDGGYIEENGTMTYRDCKAAQ
;
A
#
# COMPACT_ATOMS: atom_id res chain seq x y z
N MET A 1 -25.72 52.72 -11.57
CA MET A 1 -25.05 51.82 -12.53
C MET A 1 -23.64 51.45 -12.05
N ARG A 2 -23.50 50.75 -10.90
CA ARG A 2 -22.17 50.47 -10.29
C ARG A 2 -21.99 49.06 -9.73
N ASN A 3 -22.97 48.17 -9.93
CA ASN A 3 -22.98 46.82 -9.35
C ASN A 3 -22.85 45.69 -10.40
N ALA A 4 -22.80 46.01 -11.70
CA ALA A 4 -22.74 45.02 -12.77
C ALA A 4 -21.32 44.48 -13.05
N TYR A 5 -20.27 45.18 -12.61
CA TYR A 5 -18.87 44.81 -12.92
C TYR A 5 -18.23 43.82 -11.93
N ILE A 6 -18.86 43.58 -10.77
CA ILE A 6 -18.29 42.68 -9.73
C ILE A 6 -18.57 41.20 -10.05
N ILE A 7 -19.71 40.89 -10.67
CA ILE A 7 -20.08 39.50 -11.00
C ILE A 7 -19.27 38.95 -12.18
N ILE A 8 -18.89 39.81 -13.14
CA ILE A 8 -18.10 39.39 -14.31
C ILE A 8 -16.64 39.09 -13.93
N GLY A 9 -16.08 39.79 -12.92
CA GLY A 9 -14.70 39.59 -12.48
C GLY A 9 -14.44 38.25 -11.75
N LEU A 10 -15.41 37.75 -10.99
CA LEU A 10 -15.25 36.50 -10.22
C LEU A 10 -15.37 35.24 -11.09
N GLY A 11 -16.20 35.26 -12.14
CA GLY A 11 -16.33 34.11 -13.05
C GLY A 11 -15.06 33.81 -13.84
N ALA A 12 -14.31 34.84 -14.25
CA ALA A 12 -13.06 34.67 -15.00
C ALA A 12 -11.92 34.09 -14.14
N LEU A 13 -11.85 34.45 -12.85
CA LEU A 13 -10.82 33.93 -11.94
C LEU A 13 -10.99 32.44 -11.62
N VAL A 14 -12.24 31.94 -11.52
CA VAL A 14 -12.50 30.52 -11.28
C VAL A 14 -12.11 29.67 -12.49
N LEU A 15 -12.36 30.16 -13.72
CA LEU A 15 -11.99 29.44 -14.95
C LEU A 15 -10.48 29.43 -15.20
N LEU A 16 -9.77 30.52 -14.89
CA LEU A 16 -8.30 30.56 -14.98
C LEU A 16 -7.62 29.67 -13.92
N GLY A 17 -8.15 29.64 -12.69
CA GLY A 17 -7.65 28.75 -11.64
C GLY A 17 -7.88 27.27 -11.96
N ALA A 18 -9.05 26.91 -12.48
CA ALA A 18 -9.38 25.54 -12.88
C ALA A 18 -8.52 25.07 -14.08
N TRP A 19 -8.25 25.95 -15.05
CA TRP A 19 -7.36 25.62 -16.17
C TRP A 19 -5.91 25.40 -15.69
N TRP A 20 -5.38 26.26 -14.82
CA TRP A 20 -4.04 26.07 -14.26
C TRP A 20 -3.93 24.77 -13.45
N TYR A 21 -4.93 24.45 -12.62
CA TYR A 21 -4.99 23.21 -11.86
C TYR A 21 -5.07 21.95 -12.75
N TYR A 22 -5.80 21.99 -13.87
CA TYR A 22 -5.89 20.85 -14.77
C TYR A 22 -4.57 20.58 -15.52
N THR A 23 -3.75 21.62 -15.75
CA THR A 23 -2.44 21.45 -16.40
C THR A 23 -1.34 20.94 -15.46
N SER A 24 -1.44 21.13 -14.15
CA SER A 24 -0.41 20.66 -13.21
C SER A 24 -0.49 19.16 -12.89
N LEU A 25 -1.66 18.53 -13.12
CA LEU A 25 -1.87 17.10 -12.82
C LEU A 25 -1.33 16.13 -13.91
N ASN A 26 -0.78 16.64 -15.01
CA ASN A 26 -0.27 15.82 -16.14
C ASN A 26 1.27 15.84 -16.31
N ILE A 27 2.02 16.44 -15.37
CA ILE A 27 3.48 16.67 -15.53
C ILE A 27 4.37 15.55 -14.95
N ASP A 28 3.83 14.58 -14.21
CA ASP A 28 4.65 13.53 -13.56
C ASP A 28 5.08 12.35 -14.48
N VAL A 29 4.83 12.39 -15.80
CA VAL A 29 5.10 11.24 -16.70
C VAL A 29 6.39 11.38 -17.52
N ALA A 30 7.14 12.49 -17.43
CA ALA A 30 8.25 12.76 -18.36
C ALA A 30 9.66 12.79 -17.75
N HIS A 31 9.99 11.96 -16.75
CA HIS A 31 11.38 11.80 -16.27
C HIS A 31 11.83 10.33 -16.14
N ASN A 32 11.46 9.48 -17.10
CA ASN A 32 12.10 8.18 -17.31
C ASN A 32 12.74 8.10 -18.71
N GLU A 33 13.43 9.17 -19.11
CA GLU A 33 14.39 9.08 -20.22
C GLU A 33 15.74 8.59 -19.69
N ALA A 34 16.05 7.36 -20.08
CA ALA A 34 17.40 6.83 -20.31
C ALA A 34 18.48 7.16 -19.27
N GLN A 35 18.59 6.29 -18.25
CA GLN A 35 19.85 6.16 -17.52
C GLN A 35 20.89 5.52 -18.45
N PRO A 36 22.03 6.19 -18.74
CA PRO A 36 23.13 5.58 -19.49
C PRO A 36 23.64 4.34 -18.75
N PRO A 37 24.12 3.28 -19.45
CA PRO A 37 24.69 2.13 -18.77
C PRO A 37 25.87 2.60 -17.92
N ALA A 38 25.72 2.51 -16.60
CA ALA A 38 26.77 2.82 -15.65
C ALA A 38 27.96 1.88 -15.93
N LYS A 39 29.09 2.50 -16.28
CA LYS A 39 30.34 1.82 -16.60
C LYS A 39 30.71 0.82 -15.51
N LEU A 40 30.93 -0.43 -15.93
CA LEU A 40 31.70 -1.44 -15.21
C LEU A 40 33.01 -0.83 -14.71
N LYS A 41 33.17 -0.67 -13.40
CA LYS A 41 34.49 -0.65 -12.77
C LYS A 41 34.82 -2.08 -12.36
N GLN A 42 35.57 -2.76 -13.21
CA GLN A 42 36.39 -3.89 -12.79
C GLN A 42 37.50 -3.36 -11.88
N GLY A 43 37.51 -3.86 -10.65
CA GLY A 43 38.63 -3.77 -9.72
C GLY A 43 38.61 -5.04 -8.90
N GLY A 44 39.40 -6.03 -9.33
CA GLY A 44 39.61 -7.25 -8.55
C GLY A 44 40.60 -6.97 -7.43
N HIS A 45 40.41 -7.64 -6.29
CA HIS A 45 41.47 -8.12 -5.42
C HIS A 45 40.93 -9.31 -4.60
N GLU A 46 41.37 -10.49 -5.03
CA GLU A 46 41.78 -11.68 -4.27
C GLU A 46 41.21 -11.93 -2.85
N GLU A 47 40.34 -12.93 -2.78
CA GLU A 47 40.30 -14.08 -1.87
C GLU A 47 40.61 -13.94 -0.36
N SER A 48 39.55 -14.08 0.45
CA SER A 48 39.53 -15.02 1.59
C SER A 48 38.05 -15.33 1.92
N PRO A 49 37.63 -16.60 2.17
CA PRO A 49 36.22 -16.97 2.14
C PRO A 49 35.43 -16.51 3.38
N PRO A 50 34.30 -15.81 3.22
CA PRO A 50 33.27 -15.77 4.24
C PRO A 50 32.00 -16.46 3.72
N GLU A 51 31.56 -17.46 4.49
CA GLU A 51 30.20 -17.96 4.76
C GLU A 51 29.08 -17.75 3.70
N PRO A 52 28.19 -18.74 3.48
CA PRO A 52 27.13 -18.65 2.48
C PRO A 52 26.20 -17.49 2.83
N VAL A 53 26.36 -16.38 2.11
CA VAL A 53 25.44 -15.25 2.16
C VAL A 53 24.16 -15.73 1.48
N ILE A 54 23.16 -16.11 2.28
CA ILE A 54 21.81 -16.29 1.77
C ILE A 54 21.35 -14.91 1.30
N GLU A 55 21.26 -14.74 -0.02
CA GLU A 55 20.70 -13.56 -0.67
C GLU A 55 19.23 -13.42 -0.30
N THR A 56 18.93 -12.70 0.78
CA THR A 56 17.58 -12.20 1.04
C THR A 56 17.43 -10.85 0.34
N GLN A 57 17.30 -10.88 -0.99
CA GLN A 57 16.83 -9.73 -1.76
C GLN A 57 15.41 -10.00 -2.25
N GLY A 58 14.47 -9.79 -1.33
CA GLY A 58 13.05 -9.69 -1.62
C GLY A 58 12.45 -8.84 -0.50
N ALA A 59 12.11 -7.58 -0.82
CA ALA A 59 11.33 -6.64 -0.02
C ALA A 59 11.09 -7.06 1.45
N SER A 60 12.03 -6.75 2.35
CA SER A 60 11.79 -6.90 3.77
C SER A 60 10.74 -5.86 4.19
N ILE A 61 9.47 -6.24 4.15
CA ILE A 61 8.45 -5.54 4.92
C ILE A 61 8.85 -5.78 6.38
N GLY A 62 9.47 -4.79 7.01
CA GLY A 62 10.12 -4.95 8.30
C GLY A 62 9.20 -5.57 9.34
N GLU A 63 9.73 -6.55 10.09
CA GLU A 63 9.01 -7.24 11.17
C GLU A 63 8.53 -6.28 12.27
N GLU A 64 9.08 -5.07 12.33
CA GLU A 64 8.69 -3.99 13.26
C GLU A 64 7.21 -3.57 13.17
N ASN A 65 6.51 -3.92 12.09
CA ASN A 65 5.07 -3.65 11.92
C ASN A 65 4.22 -4.93 11.82
N ALA A 66 4.77 -6.06 12.25
CA ALA A 66 4.07 -7.33 12.27
C ALA A 66 3.13 -7.40 13.49
N VAL A 67 1.87 -7.76 13.23
CA VAL A 67 0.87 -8.04 14.25
C VAL A 67 0.32 -9.43 13.99
N GLU A 68 0.40 -10.30 14.98
CA GLU A 68 -0.23 -11.62 14.90
C GLU A 68 -1.70 -11.53 15.33
N PHE A 69 -2.57 -12.22 14.60
CA PHE A 69 -3.98 -12.32 14.90
C PHE A 69 -4.35 -13.77 15.17
N ALA A 70 -4.88 -14.04 16.36
CA ALA A 70 -5.47 -15.32 16.70
C ALA A 70 -6.97 -15.27 16.40
N CYS A 71 -7.47 -16.23 15.63
CA CYS A 71 -8.86 -16.29 15.17
C CYS A 71 -9.58 -17.53 15.71
N ALA A 72 -10.89 -17.61 15.46
CA ALA A 72 -11.66 -18.82 15.74
C ALA A 72 -11.12 -20.04 14.96
N ASP A 73 -11.55 -21.23 15.38
CA ASP A 73 -11.27 -22.51 14.72
C ASP A 73 -9.76 -22.84 14.63
N GLY A 74 -8.96 -22.27 15.54
CA GLY A 74 -7.50 -22.48 15.59
C GLY A 74 -6.73 -21.83 14.43
N LYS A 75 -7.37 -20.91 13.69
CA LYS A 75 -6.74 -20.16 12.61
C LYS A 75 -5.97 -18.97 13.16
N SER A 76 -4.97 -18.53 12.41
CA SER A 76 -4.25 -17.30 12.70
C SER A 76 -3.73 -16.65 11.42
N PHE A 77 -3.31 -15.40 11.51
CA PHE A 77 -2.51 -14.78 10.46
C PHE A 77 -1.60 -13.70 11.03
N THR A 78 -0.48 -13.47 10.37
CA THR A 78 0.39 -12.34 10.63
C THR A 78 0.11 -11.24 9.62
N ALA A 79 -0.14 -10.03 10.09
CA ALA A 79 -0.31 -8.85 9.24
C ALA A 79 0.89 -7.92 9.41
N VAL A 80 1.55 -7.57 8.32
CA VAL A 80 2.62 -6.58 8.30
C VAL A 80 2.11 -5.33 7.61
N PHE A 81 1.94 -4.27 8.40
CA PHE A 81 1.37 -3.02 7.92
C PHE A 81 2.44 -2.08 7.36
N THR A 82 2.11 -1.43 6.26
CA THR A 82 2.84 -0.29 5.70
C THR A 82 1.87 0.88 5.53
N ARG A 83 2.27 1.95 4.82
CA ARG A 83 1.45 3.16 4.67
C ARG A 83 0.04 2.86 4.14
N ASP A 84 -0.07 2.14 3.01
CA ASP A 84 -1.34 1.86 2.35
C ASP A 84 -1.52 0.39 1.95
N ILE A 85 -0.58 -0.46 2.34
CA ILE A 85 -0.57 -1.89 2.02
C ILE A 85 -0.46 -2.70 3.32
N VAL A 86 -1.14 -3.84 3.36
CA VAL A 86 -0.91 -4.89 4.35
C VAL A 86 -0.47 -6.18 3.64
N GLY A 87 0.63 -6.76 4.10
CA GLY A 87 1.01 -8.12 3.77
C GLY A 87 0.44 -9.08 4.81
N LEU A 88 -0.31 -10.10 4.38
CA LEU A 88 -0.87 -11.12 5.26
C LEU A 88 -0.18 -12.46 5.01
N THR A 89 0.27 -13.12 6.07
CA THR A 89 0.69 -14.52 6.06
C THR A 89 -0.34 -15.32 6.84
N LEU A 90 -1.12 -16.14 6.16
CA LEU A 90 -2.22 -16.90 6.75
C LEU A 90 -1.72 -18.23 7.34
N SER A 91 -2.39 -18.77 8.35
CA SER A 91 -2.05 -20.06 8.95
C SER A 91 -2.19 -21.25 7.99
N ASP A 92 -2.88 -21.07 6.86
CA ASP A 92 -2.93 -22.04 5.75
C ASP A 92 -1.73 -21.96 4.78
N GLY A 93 -0.77 -21.06 5.04
CA GLY A 93 0.47 -20.89 4.28
C GLY A 93 0.36 -19.90 3.11
N ARG A 94 -0.84 -19.36 2.82
CA ARG A 94 -0.99 -18.35 1.77
C ARG A 94 -0.42 -17.01 2.21
N GLN A 95 0.13 -16.29 1.24
CA GLN A 95 0.58 -14.92 1.38
C GLN A 95 -0.27 -14.01 0.49
N LEU A 96 -0.77 -12.93 1.07
CA LEU A 96 -1.65 -11.97 0.39
C LEU A 96 -1.11 -10.57 0.55
N THR A 97 -1.26 -9.76 -0.49
CA THR A 97 -0.99 -8.32 -0.44
C THR A 97 -2.28 -7.59 -0.72
N LEU A 98 -2.73 -6.79 0.25
CA LEU A 98 -3.98 -6.04 0.15
C LEU A 98 -3.67 -4.53 0.23
N ARG A 99 -4.40 -3.72 -0.54
CA ARG A 99 -4.30 -2.25 -0.50
C ARG A 99 -5.46 -1.66 0.28
N GLN A 100 -5.20 -0.59 1.02
CA GLN A 100 -6.22 0.13 1.76
C GLN A 100 -7.31 0.64 0.81
N ALA A 101 -8.56 0.46 1.22
CA ALA A 101 -9.73 0.88 0.47
C ALA A 101 -10.62 1.76 1.36
N GLU A 102 -11.46 2.58 0.74
CA GLU A 102 -12.41 3.42 1.47
C GLU A 102 -13.35 2.58 2.34
N SER A 103 -13.56 3.05 3.57
CA SER A 103 -14.42 2.44 4.57
C SER A 103 -15.23 3.49 5.30
N ALA A 104 -16.51 3.18 5.57
CA ALA A 104 -17.39 4.05 6.36
C ALA A 104 -16.98 4.10 7.85
N SER A 105 -16.34 3.03 8.36
CA SER A 105 -15.79 2.95 9.71
C SER A 105 -14.70 1.87 9.76
N GLY A 106 -13.68 2.09 10.58
CA GLY A 106 -12.55 1.18 10.73
C GLY A 106 -11.65 1.10 9.51
N ILE A 107 -10.80 0.08 9.48
CA ILE A 107 -9.79 -0.10 8.45
C ILE A 107 -10.24 -1.19 7.48
N ARG A 108 -10.07 -0.95 6.19
CA ARG A 108 -10.43 -1.90 5.13
C ARG A 108 -9.27 -2.03 4.15
N TYR A 109 -8.91 -3.26 3.82
CA TYR A 109 -7.98 -3.58 2.76
C TYR A 109 -8.58 -4.59 1.78
N LEU A 110 -8.30 -4.44 0.49
CA LEU A 110 -8.78 -5.31 -0.58
C LEU A 110 -7.62 -5.78 -1.45
N ASN A 111 -7.73 -6.98 -2.01
CA ASN A 111 -6.88 -7.40 -3.11
C ASN A 111 -7.28 -6.71 -4.43
N ASN A 112 -6.46 -6.87 -5.47
CA ASN A 112 -6.70 -6.24 -6.78
C ASN A 112 -8.03 -6.65 -7.43
N THR A 113 -8.50 -7.89 -7.20
CA THR A 113 -9.77 -8.40 -7.73
C THR A 113 -10.96 -8.09 -6.83
N GLN A 114 -10.76 -7.44 -5.68
CA GLN A 114 -11.77 -7.14 -4.66
C GLN A 114 -12.53 -8.37 -4.15
N THR A 115 -11.92 -9.55 -4.26
CA THR A 115 -12.50 -10.82 -3.80
C THR A 115 -12.00 -11.22 -2.43
N ILE A 116 -10.91 -10.62 -1.94
CA ILE A 116 -10.40 -10.84 -0.59
C ILE A 116 -10.35 -9.50 0.13
N GLU A 117 -10.95 -9.46 1.31
CA GLU A 117 -11.07 -8.29 2.16
C GLU A 117 -10.53 -8.58 3.56
N PHE A 118 -9.67 -7.71 4.07
CA PHE A 118 -9.32 -7.66 5.49
C PHE A 118 -9.96 -6.42 6.12
N ARG A 119 -10.66 -6.62 7.24
CA ARG A 119 -11.33 -5.57 8.00
C ARG A 119 -10.77 -5.51 9.41
N GLY A 120 -10.14 -4.38 9.74
CA GLY A 120 -9.71 -4.05 11.09
C GLY A 120 -10.82 -3.37 11.88
N LYS A 121 -11.00 -3.79 13.14
CA LYS A 121 -11.87 -3.18 14.16
C LYS A 121 -11.01 -2.80 15.38
N GLU A 122 -11.62 -2.19 16.39
CA GLU A 122 -10.94 -1.62 17.57
C GLU A 122 -9.89 -2.55 18.21
N ASP A 123 -10.16 -3.85 18.32
CA ASP A 123 -9.29 -4.81 19.03
C ASP A 123 -8.96 -6.06 18.19
N GLY A 124 -9.19 -6.03 16.88
CA GLY A 124 -9.13 -7.24 16.07
C GLY A 124 -9.54 -7.06 14.62
N GLY A 125 -10.06 -8.13 14.01
CA GLY A 125 -10.49 -8.09 12.63
C GLY A 125 -11.08 -9.39 12.10
N TYR A 126 -11.27 -9.43 10.79
CA TYR A 126 -11.68 -10.63 10.05
C TYR A 126 -11.19 -10.57 8.60
N ILE A 127 -11.11 -11.74 7.97
CA ILE A 127 -10.83 -11.88 6.53
C ILE A 127 -12.05 -12.52 5.87
N GLU A 128 -12.50 -11.89 4.79
CA GLU A 128 -13.57 -12.37 3.93
C GLU A 128 -13.00 -12.72 2.55
N GLU A 129 -13.39 -13.88 2.02
CA GLU A 129 -12.97 -14.37 0.71
C GLU A 129 -14.20 -14.76 -0.09
N ASN A 130 -14.40 -14.09 -1.23
CA ASN A 130 -15.55 -14.25 -2.12
C ASN A 130 -16.90 -14.15 -1.36
N GLY A 131 -17.02 -13.19 -0.44
CA GLY A 131 -18.24 -13.00 0.35
C GLY A 131 -18.38 -13.93 1.56
N THR A 132 -17.40 -14.80 1.82
CA THR A 132 -17.42 -15.76 2.93
C THR A 132 -16.34 -15.43 3.95
N MET A 133 -16.70 -15.31 5.22
CA MET A 133 -15.74 -15.03 6.29
C MET A 133 -14.91 -16.29 6.60
N THR A 134 -13.64 -16.30 6.20
CA THR A 134 -12.75 -17.47 6.35
C THR A 134 -11.84 -17.37 7.59
N TYR A 135 -11.60 -16.16 8.07
CA TYR A 135 -10.96 -15.88 9.36
C TYR A 135 -11.89 -14.96 10.16
N ARG A 136 -12.46 -15.49 11.24
CA ARG A 136 -13.50 -14.82 12.06
C ARG A 136 -13.04 -14.66 13.50
N ASP A 137 -13.64 -13.69 14.18
CA ASP A 137 -13.41 -13.38 15.60
C ASP A 137 -11.92 -13.23 15.94
N CYS A 138 -11.17 -12.60 15.05
CA CYS A 138 -9.73 -12.46 15.22
C CYS A 138 -9.39 -11.35 16.20
N LYS A 139 -8.44 -11.61 17.10
CA LYS A 139 -7.89 -10.65 18.06
C LYS A 139 -6.39 -10.49 17.85
N ALA A 140 -5.92 -9.26 17.90
CA ALA A 140 -4.49 -9.00 17.87
C ALA A 140 -3.84 -9.60 19.14
N ALA A 141 -2.84 -10.46 18.93
CA ALA A 141 -1.95 -10.90 19.99
C ALA A 141 -1.00 -9.74 20.28
N GLN A 142 -0.96 -9.30 21.54
CA GLN A 142 -0.04 -8.29 22.06
C GLN A 142 1.23 -8.95 22.60
#